data_AF-A0A1V2ZY28-F1
#
_entry.id   AF-A0A1V2ZY28-F1
#
_cell.length_a   1.000
_cell.length_b   1.000
_cell.length_c   1.000
_cell.angle_alpha   90.00
_cell.angle_beta   90.00
_cell.angle_gamma   90.00
#
_symmetry.space_group_name_H-M   'P 1'
#
loop_
_entity.id
_entity.type
_entity.pdbx_description
1 polymer ?
#
loop_
_entity_poly.entity_id
_entity_poly.type
_entity_poly.pdbx_seq_one_letter_code
_entity_poly.pdbx_strand_id
1 'polypeptide(L)'
;MILDAAAIRERLPHAGAMSLLDEVVAHDADRIHCRARSHRDPDNPLRGEPGLHALAALEYGAQAMAVHGSLGAADSAPPRAGYLA
;
A
#
# COMPACT_ATOMS: atom_id res chain seq x y z
N MET A 1 0.51 -10.86 11.20
CA MET A 1 1.70 -10.09 11.63
C MET A 1 1.41 -8.61 11.44
N ILE A 2 1.86 -7.74 12.34
CA ILE A 2 1.76 -6.29 12.15
C ILE A 2 3.04 -5.82 11.43
N LEU A 3 2.90 -5.03 10.37
CA LEU A 3 4.02 -4.39 9.68
C LEU A 3 3.93 -2.89 9.82
N ASP A 4 5.06 -2.23 10.09
CA ASP A 4 5.16 -0.78 10.07
C ASP A 4 5.57 -0.25 8.68
N ALA A 5 5.59 1.07 8.55
CA ALA A 5 5.97 1.75 7.31
C ALA A 5 7.38 1.40 6.81
N ALA A 6 8.33 1.04 7.69
CA ALA A 6 9.67 0.66 7.29
C ALA A 6 9.66 -0.72 6.62
N ALA A 7 9.03 -1.70 7.28
CA ALA A 7 8.88 -3.04 6.74
C ALA A 7 8.04 -3.06 5.45
N ILE A 8 7.06 -2.16 5.30
CA ILE A 8 6.30 -2.02 4.05
C ILE A 8 7.19 -1.50 2.92
N ARG A 9 8.04 -0.51 3.17
CA ARG A 9 8.95 0.08 2.16
C ARG A 9 10.01 -0.89 1.65
N GLU A 10 10.40 -1.89 2.45
CA GLU A 10 11.32 -2.94 2.01
C GLU A 10 10.66 -3.95 1.06
N ARG A 11 9.32 -4.01 1.06
CA ARG A 11 8.55 -5.00 0.29
C ARG A 11 8.10 -4.50 -1.07
N LEU A 12 8.03 -3.18 -1.26
CA LEU A 12 7.49 -2.55 -2.45
C LEU A 12 8.52 -1.58 -3.07
N PRO A 13 8.47 -1.35 -4.39
CA PRO A 13 9.34 -0.37 -5.04
C PRO A 13 9.00 1.09 -4.68
N HIS A 14 7.85 1.34 -4.03
CA HIS A 14 7.42 2.67 -3.61
C HIS A 14 8.30 3.21 -2.48
N ALA A 15 8.77 4.44 -2.63
CA ALA A 15 9.65 5.10 -1.67
C ALA A 15 9.21 6.54 -1.41
N GLY A 16 9.76 7.15 -0.35
CA GLY A 16 9.44 8.52 0.05
C GLY A 16 7.94 8.71 0.28
N ALA A 17 7.42 9.86 -0.16
CA ALA A 17 6.01 10.21 0.01
C ALA A 17 5.04 9.33 -0.80
N MET A 18 5.54 8.53 -1.77
CA MET A 18 4.73 7.58 -2.55
C MET A 18 4.55 6.23 -1.84
N SER A 19 5.22 5.99 -0.72
CA SER A 19 4.87 4.87 0.16
C SER A 19 3.70 5.29 1.05
N LEU A 20 2.49 4.92 0.63
CA LEU A 20 1.27 5.55 1.14
C LEU A 20 0.72 4.91 2.41
N LEU A 21 1.12 3.67 2.71
CA LEU A 21 0.62 2.90 3.86
C LEU A 21 1.51 3.13 5.09
N ASP A 22 0.88 3.43 6.22
CA ASP A 22 1.57 3.56 7.51
C ASP A 22 1.83 2.20 8.16
N GLU A 23 0.88 1.27 8.03
CA GLU A 23 0.84 0.04 8.83
C GLU A 23 -0.06 -1.01 8.19
N VAL A 24 0.34 -2.29 8.29
CA VAL A 24 -0.55 -3.45 8.14
C VAL A 24 -1.00 -3.87 9.53
N VAL A 25 -2.29 -3.68 9.82
CA VAL A 25 -2.89 -3.97 11.12
C VAL A 25 -3.22 -5.45 11.26
N ALA A 26 -3.71 -6.06 10.17
CA ALA A 26 -4.03 -7.48 10.10
C ALA A 26 -3.93 -7.98 8.66
N HIS A 27 -3.60 -9.25 8.49
CA HIS A 27 -3.70 -9.94 7.20
C HIS A 27 -3.86 -11.44 7.42
N ASP A 28 -4.48 -12.09 6.45
CA ASP A 28 -4.55 -13.54 6.32
C ASP A 28 -4.34 -13.91 4.84
N ALA A 29 -4.69 -15.14 4.43
CA ALA A 29 -4.53 -15.58 3.05
C ALA A 29 -5.44 -14.85 2.05
N ASP A 30 -6.57 -14.30 2.50
CA ASP A 30 -7.63 -13.73 1.67
C ASP A 30 -7.76 -12.22 1.80
N ARG A 31 -7.31 -11.63 2.91
CA ARG A 31 -7.54 -10.23 3.25
C ARG A 31 -6.30 -9.56 3.82
N ILE A 32 -6.26 -8.24 3.61
CA ILE A 32 -5.34 -7.33 4.29
C ILE A 32 -6.12 -6.13 4.83
N HIS A 33 -5.72 -5.66 6.01
CA HIS A 33 -6.20 -4.44 6.62
C HIS A 33 -5.02 -3.52 6.91
N CYS A 34 -5.00 -2.38 6.23
CA CYS A 34 -3.95 -1.37 6.36
C CYS A 34 -4.50 -0.07 6.93
N ARG A 35 -3.61 0.73 7.52
CA ARG A 35 -3.87 2.10 7.95
C ARG A 35 -3.01 3.07 7.16
N ALA A 36 -3.57 4.23 6.84
CA ALA A 36 -2.86 5.31 6.16
C ALA A 36 -3.42 6.68 6.57
N ARG A 37 -2.51 7.65 6.79
CA ARG A 37 -2.85 9.05 7.16
C ARG A 37 -2.42 10.07 6.11
N SER A 38 -1.59 9.66 5.14
CA SER A 38 -1.05 10.53 4.08
C SER A 38 -2.15 11.21 3.23
N HIS A 39 -3.38 10.70 3.24
CA HIS A 39 -4.51 11.36 2.55
C HIS A 39 -4.83 12.77 3.09
N ARG A 40 -4.35 13.09 4.32
CA ARG A 40 -4.48 14.41 4.96
C ARG A 40 -3.26 15.30 4.77
N ASP A 41 -2.15 14.74 4.32
CA ASP A 41 -0.88 15.43 4.16
C ASP A 41 -0.95 16.40 2.97
N PRO A 42 -0.72 17.71 3.13
CA PRO A 42 -0.70 18.67 2.01
C PRO A 42 0.36 18.34 0.95
N ASP A 43 1.43 17.62 1.30
CA ASP A 43 2.53 17.25 0.39
C ASP A 43 2.33 15.84 -0.22
N ASN A 44 1.13 15.26 -0.10
CA ASN A 44 0.81 13.97 -0.71
C ASN A 44 1.01 14.03 -2.24
N PRO A 45 1.81 13.14 -2.83
CA PRO A 45 2.22 13.23 -4.24
C PRO A 45 1.08 12.97 -5.23
N LEU A 46 -0.07 12.46 -4.77
CA LEU A 46 -1.27 12.26 -5.58
C LEU A 46 -2.22 13.47 -5.56
N ARG A 47 -1.90 14.55 -4.83
CA ARG A 47 -2.70 15.78 -4.85
C ARG A 47 -2.50 16.53 -6.15
N GLY A 48 -3.62 17.01 -6.70
CA GLY A 48 -3.64 18.04 -7.73
C GLY A 48 -4.10 19.37 -7.16
N GLU A 49 -4.34 20.35 -8.04
CA GLU A 49 -4.91 21.66 -7.65
C GLU A 49 -6.19 21.57 -6.79
N PRO A 50 -7.17 20.70 -7.06
CA PRO A 50 -8.37 20.61 -6.23
C PRO A 50 -8.13 19.88 -4.89
N GLY A 51 -6.90 19.44 -4.62
CA GLY A 51 -6.55 18.59 -3.48
C GLY A 51 -6.46 17.11 -3.88
N LEU A 52 -6.75 16.22 -2.92
CA LEU A 52 -6.64 14.77 -3.15
C LEU A 52 -7.96 14.24 -3.71
N HIS A 53 -7.92 13.77 -4.96
CA HIS A 53 -9.10 13.18 -5.59
C HIS A 53 -9.43 11.82 -4.97
N ALA A 54 -10.72 11.46 -4.90
CA ALA A 54 -11.15 10.16 -4.37
C ALA A 54 -10.53 8.96 -5.11
N LEU A 55 -10.18 9.14 -6.39
CA LEU A 55 -9.47 8.14 -7.20
C LEU A 55 -8.10 7.76 -6.64
N ALA A 56 -7.48 8.61 -5.81
CA ALA A 56 -6.25 8.23 -5.11
C ALA A 56 -6.44 6.96 -4.26
N ALA A 57 -7.66 6.66 -3.80
CA ALA A 57 -7.97 5.43 -3.07
C ALA A 57 -7.60 4.16 -3.86
N LEU A 58 -7.59 4.21 -5.19
CA LEU A 58 -7.14 3.10 -6.04
C LEU A 58 -5.66 2.78 -5.80
N GLU A 59 -4.81 3.81 -5.65
CA GLU A 59 -3.38 3.62 -5.37
C GLU A 59 -3.15 3.09 -3.95
N TYR A 60 -3.89 3.58 -2.95
CA TYR A 60 -3.86 3.01 -1.60
C TYR A 60 -4.25 1.52 -1.60
N GLY A 61 -5.31 1.16 -2.34
CA GLY A 61 -5.75 -0.22 -2.50
C GLY A 61 -4.71 -1.06 -3.25
N ALA A 62 -4.14 -0.54 -4.34
CA ALA A 62 -3.12 -1.22 -5.13
C ALA A 62 -1.87 -1.53 -4.31
N GLN A 63 -1.37 -0.56 -3.53
CA GLN A 63 -0.25 -0.79 -2.63
C GLN A 63 -0.59 -1.84 -1.55
N ALA A 64 -1.79 -1.80 -0.97
CA ALA A 64 -2.21 -2.79 0.02
C ALA A 64 -2.27 -4.21 -0.59
N MET A 65 -2.79 -4.34 -1.81
CA MET A 65 -2.79 -5.61 -2.55
C MET A 65 -1.37 -6.10 -2.83
N ALA A 66 -0.45 -5.21 -3.22
CA ALA A 66 0.94 -5.57 -3.45
C ALA A 66 1.63 -6.04 -2.17
N VAL A 67 1.39 -5.38 -1.02
CA VAL A 67 1.89 -5.85 0.29
C VAL A 67 1.34 -7.23 0.61
N HIS A 68 0.03 -7.45 0.43
CA HIS A 68 -0.63 -8.73 0.69
C HIS A 68 0.00 -9.86 -0.14
N GLY A 69 0.23 -9.62 -1.43
CA GLY A 69 0.94 -10.57 -2.29
C GLY A 69 2.37 -10.87 -1.82
N SER A 70 3.10 -9.85 -1.33
CA SER A 70 4.47 -10.03 -0.80
C SER A 70 4.53 -10.84 0.51
N LEU A 71 3.43 -10.91 1.26
CA LEU A 71 3.32 -11.64 2.51
C LEU A 71 2.97 -13.12 2.30
N GLY A 72 2.27 -13.44 1.21
CA GLY A 72 1.87 -14.80 0.86
C GLY A 72 2.83 -15.52 -0.11
N ALA A 73 3.74 -14.80 -0.75
CA ALA A 73 4.73 -15.39 -1.64
C ALA A 73 5.85 -16.08 -0.82
N ALA A 74 6.20 -17.32 -1.18
CA ALA A 74 7.51 -17.86 -0.81
C ALA A 74 8.60 -17.01 -1.49
N ASP A 75 9.75 -16.80 -0.84
CA ASP A 75 10.82 -15.87 -1.26
C ASP A 75 11.35 -16.06 -2.70
N SER A 76 10.95 -17.14 -3.39
CA SER A 76 11.37 -17.48 -4.76
C SER A 76 10.21 -17.52 -5.78
N ALA A 77 8.98 -17.24 -5.37
CA ALA A 77 7.83 -17.24 -6.28
C ALA A 77 7.73 -15.89 -7.02
N PRO A 78 7.43 -15.87 -8.33
CA PRO A 78 7.21 -14.63 -9.04
C PRO A 78 6.00 -13.87 -8.44
N PRO A 79 6.04 -12.53 -8.37
CA PRO A 79 4.94 -11.74 -7.84
C PRO A 79 3.66 -11.99 -8.64
N ARG A 80 2.54 -12.20 -7.94
CA ARG A 80 1.23 -12.34 -8.57
C ARG A 80 0.72 -10.97 -9.00
N ALA A 81 0.19 -10.87 -10.23
CA ALA A 81 -0.50 -9.68 -10.68
C ALA A 81 -1.75 -9.43 -9.81
N GLY A 82 -1.86 -8.23 -9.25
CA GLY A 82 -3.10 -7.74 -8.63
C GLY A 82 -4.03 -7.16 -9.68
N TYR A 83 -5.34 -7.26 -9.46
CA TYR A 83 -6.38 -6.71 -10.34
C TYR A 83 -7.37 -5.84 -9.55
N LEU A 84 -7.61 -4.63 -10.03
CA LEU A 84 -8.69 -3.75 -9.56
C LEU A 84 -9.85 -3.89 -10.55
N ALA A 85 -11.01 -4.36 -10.04
CA ALA A 85 -12.23 -4.60 -10.80
C ALA A 85 -13.24 -3.47 -10.63
#